data_AF-A0A842VDT0-F1
#
_entry.id   AF-A0A842VDT0-F1
#
_cell.length_a   1.000
_cell.length_b   1.000
_cell.length_c   1.000
_cell.angle_alpha   90.00
_cell.angle_beta   90.00
_cell.angle_gamma   90.00
#
_symmetry.space_group_name_H-M   'P 1'
#
loop_
_entity.id
_entity.type
_entity.pdbx_description
1 polymer ?
#
loop_
_entity_poly.entity_id
_entity_poly.type
_entity_poly.pdbx_seq_one_letter_code
_entity_poly.pdbx_strand_id
1 'polypeptide(L)'
;MIKKGKLVIKDVRKGKIYLVQLISKKGKQYTKPIYFHTFPDSMNGKDCEVGIEGDRIVSIIIDGEKFTHQQAGSNNMQIKQVEIHDSFDVSKTILPNDTKHVLNFINDIDNFSLKLNKAARFEEHEKDASKSKFEFFKNKKYQIIPNFGNNEFDKISKDYKSNIANLLMIFESLQINSYWRLIIGLGNESVYETGITLHHIYGFPYIPGSAIKGILRNWIIEKEFNKLEGNKSEGAYHDEGFCRIFGSPKDSVLGEHVGSLHFFDAYPISEPDVESDVMNPHYSKYYADKTNKIAPADYHDPKPIFFLTVKNASFEFIFGIKGKDDKPVQGEKIKGNPLELVQEWLPKALSEHGIGAKTAVGYGYMG
;
A
#
# COMPACT_ATOMS: atom_id res chain seq x y z
N MET A 1 1.68 -30.35 20.98
CA MET A 1 1.90 -31.77 21.40
C MET A 1 2.84 -32.44 20.42
N ILE A 2 3.88 -33.17 20.88
CA ILE A 2 4.81 -33.90 20.00
C ILE A 2 4.28 -35.33 19.76
N LYS A 3 4.29 -35.81 18.50
CA LYS A 3 3.90 -37.18 18.14
C LYS A 3 4.90 -37.81 17.16
N LYS A 4 5.11 -39.12 17.26
CA LYS A 4 5.91 -39.89 16.30
C LYS A 4 5.05 -40.36 15.12
N GLY A 5 5.62 -40.34 13.92
CA GLY A 5 4.96 -40.78 12.69
C GLY A 5 5.94 -41.08 11.56
N LYS A 6 5.42 -41.34 10.36
CA LYS A 6 6.23 -41.49 9.14
C LYS A 6 5.87 -40.45 8.10
N LEU A 7 6.86 -39.85 7.45
CA LEU A 7 6.66 -38.95 6.32
C LEU A 7 6.22 -39.77 5.10
N VAL A 8 5.18 -39.31 4.40
CA VAL A 8 4.64 -39.93 3.20
C VAL A 8 4.50 -38.86 2.12
N ILE A 9 5.21 -39.06 1.01
CA ILE A 9 5.19 -38.19 -0.17
C ILE A 9 4.38 -38.90 -1.26
N LYS A 10 3.39 -38.22 -1.84
CA LYS A 10 2.56 -38.76 -2.93
C LYS A 10 2.52 -37.81 -4.12
N ASP A 11 2.68 -38.36 -5.31
CA ASP A 11 2.44 -37.65 -6.57
C ASP A 11 0.93 -37.51 -6.84
N VAL A 12 0.52 -36.32 -7.26
CA VAL A 12 -0.85 -35.98 -7.67
C VAL A 12 -0.81 -35.19 -8.99
N ARG A 13 -1.95 -35.07 -9.67
CA ARG A 13 -2.05 -34.34 -10.97
C ARG A 13 -1.51 -32.90 -10.93
N LYS A 14 -1.45 -32.27 -9.75
CA LYS A 14 -0.94 -30.90 -9.52
C LYS A 14 0.35 -30.87 -8.68
N GLY A 15 1.26 -31.83 -8.87
CA GLY A 15 2.55 -31.87 -8.18
C GLY A 15 2.61 -32.91 -7.07
N LYS A 16 3.23 -32.59 -5.93
CA LYS A 16 3.38 -33.52 -4.79
C LYS A 16 2.64 -33.04 -3.57
N ILE A 17 2.09 -33.97 -2.81
CA ILE A 17 1.55 -33.73 -1.47
C ILE A 17 2.42 -34.41 -0.42
N TYR A 18 2.62 -33.73 0.71
CA TYR A 18 3.43 -34.19 1.82
C TYR A 18 2.52 -34.46 3.02
N LEU A 19 2.55 -35.68 3.53
CA LEU A 19 1.67 -36.16 4.59
C LEU A 19 2.50 -36.79 5.70
N VAL A 20 2.01 -36.76 6.94
CA VAL A 20 2.55 -37.56 8.05
C VAL A 20 1.53 -38.59 8.44
N GLN A 21 1.92 -39.86 8.40
CA GLN A 21 1.15 -40.98 8.91
C GLN A 21 1.37 -41.10 10.41
N LEU A 22 0.29 -40.94 11.17
CA LEU A 22 0.26 -40.94 12.63
C LEU A 22 -0.64 -42.06 13.14
N ILE A 23 -0.38 -42.51 14.36
CA ILE A 23 -1.22 -43.49 15.07
C ILE A 23 -1.99 -42.77 16.17
N SER A 24 -3.31 -42.97 16.21
CA SER A 24 -4.16 -42.40 17.26
C SER A 24 -3.95 -43.13 18.59
N LYS A 25 -4.36 -42.54 19.71
CA LYS A 25 -4.31 -43.22 21.02
C LYS A 25 -5.09 -44.55 21.05
N LYS A 26 -6.01 -44.77 20.10
CA LYS A 26 -6.80 -46.00 19.93
C LYS A 26 -6.21 -46.95 18.88
N GLY A 27 -4.96 -46.75 18.45
CA GLY A 27 -4.26 -47.62 17.49
C GLY A 27 -4.63 -47.43 16.01
N LYS A 28 -5.63 -46.61 15.68
CA LYS A 28 -6.02 -46.34 14.28
C LYS A 28 -5.04 -45.39 13.60
N GLN A 29 -4.56 -45.75 12.41
CA GLN A 29 -3.72 -44.89 11.56
C GLN A 29 -4.55 -43.80 10.89
N TYR A 30 -3.99 -42.60 10.80
CA TYR A 30 -4.54 -41.45 10.07
C TYR A 30 -3.40 -40.60 9.53
N THR A 31 -3.66 -39.81 8.49
CA THR A 31 -2.66 -38.92 7.89
C THR A 31 -2.99 -37.46 8.13
N LYS A 32 -1.96 -36.62 8.28
CA LYS A 32 -2.10 -35.16 8.31
C LYS A 32 -1.20 -34.51 7.28
N PRO A 33 -1.69 -33.49 6.55
CA PRO A 33 -0.90 -32.80 5.55
C PRO A 33 0.12 -31.83 6.17
N ILE A 34 1.24 -31.67 5.47
CA ILE A 34 2.25 -30.64 5.72
C ILE A 34 2.13 -29.61 4.61
N TYR A 35 1.87 -28.35 4.98
CA TYR A 35 1.70 -27.24 4.04
C TYR A 35 2.86 -26.24 4.03
N PHE A 36 3.77 -26.34 5.00
CA PHE A 36 4.82 -25.33 5.24
C PHE A 36 6.20 -25.76 4.75
N HIS A 37 6.37 -26.97 4.23
CA HIS A 37 7.66 -27.47 3.76
C HIS A 37 7.50 -28.53 2.67
N THR A 38 8.44 -28.57 1.73
CA THR A 38 8.54 -29.59 0.67
C THR A 38 9.74 -30.48 0.93
N PHE A 39 9.58 -31.80 0.78
CA PHE A 39 10.64 -32.76 1.05
C PHE A 39 11.13 -33.42 -0.24
N PRO A 40 12.43 -33.73 -0.38
CA PRO A 40 12.92 -34.55 -1.48
C PRO A 40 12.38 -35.98 -1.37
N ASP A 41 12.22 -36.66 -2.51
CA ASP A 41 11.66 -38.02 -2.56
C ASP A 41 12.47 -39.04 -1.74
N SER A 42 13.77 -38.78 -1.55
CA SER A 42 14.66 -39.59 -0.72
C SER A 42 14.27 -39.61 0.77
N MET A 43 13.41 -38.69 1.23
CA MET A 43 12.89 -38.67 2.60
C MET A 43 11.55 -39.38 2.76
N ASN A 44 10.95 -39.90 1.67
CA ASN A 44 9.69 -40.63 1.74
C ASN A 44 9.84 -41.91 2.59
N GLY A 45 8.94 -42.10 3.55
CA GLY A 45 8.90 -43.27 4.43
C GLY A 45 9.77 -43.18 5.69
N LYS A 46 10.53 -42.09 5.88
CA LYS A 46 11.36 -41.88 7.09
C LYS A 46 10.52 -41.64 8.34
N ASP A 47 11.01 -42.12 9.48
CA ASP A 47 10.44 -41.84 10.79
C ASP A 47 10.65 -40.37 11.17
N CYS A 48 9.65 -39.78 11.82
CA CYS A 48 9.64 -38.36 12.15
C CYS A 48 8.94 -38.08 13.49
N GLU A 49 9.30 -36.95 14.10
CA GLU A 49 8.58 -36.39 15.24
C GLU A 49 7.91 -35.07 14.85
N VAL A 50 6.61 -34.93 15.06
CA VAL A 50 5.84 -33.75 14.66
C VAL A 50 5.31 -32.97 15.85
N GLY A 51 5.46 -31.65 15.80
CA GLY A 51 4.77 -30.71 16.68
C GLY A 51 3.42 -30.34 16.10
N ILE A 52 2.36 -30.56 16.86
CA ILE A 52 0.97 -30.27 16.46
C ILE A 52 0.39 -29.20 17.39
N GLU A 53 -0.15 -28.13 16.79
CA GLU A 53 -0.95 -27.09 17.44
C GLU A 53 -2.35 -27.06 16.82
N GLY A 54 -3.38 -27.24 17.67
CA GLY A 54 -4.74 -27.46 17.20
C GLY A 54 -4.82 -28.65 16.23
N ASP A 55 -5.30 -28.39 15.00
CA ASP A 55 -5.41 -29.39 13.93
C ASP A 55 -4.25 -29.36 12.92
N ARG A 56 -3.27 -28.46 13.08
CA ARG A 56 -2.18 -28.27 12.11
C ARG A 56 -0.85 -28.81 12.62
N ILE A 57 -0.04 -29.35 11.72
CA ILE A 57 1.37 -29.61 11.99
C ILE A 57 2.09 -28.26 11.89
N VAL A 58 2.87 -27.90 12.90
CA VAL A 58 3.65 -26.64 12.95
C VAL A 58 5.15 -26.89 12.92
N SER A 59 5.58 -28.12 13.22
CA SER A 59 6.97 -28.55 13.10
C SER A 59 7.08 -30.04 12.80
N ILE A 60 8.16 -30.45 12.18
CA ILE A 60 8.53 -31.85 11.95
C ILE A 60 10.04 -32.01 12.10
N ILE A 61 10.48 -33.10 12.71
CA ILE A 61 11.88 -33.46 12.92
C ILE A 61 12.12 -34.80 12.23
N ILE A 62 13.11 -34.87 11.34
CA ILE A 62 13.51 -36.08 10.62
C ILE A 62 15.04 -36.18 10.72
N ASP A 63 15.56 -37.33 11.13
CA ASP A 63 17.01 -37.56 11.27
C ASP A 63 17.76 -36.48 12.09
N GLY A 64 17.08 -35.88 13.08
CA GLY A 64 17.62 -34.83 13.95
C GLY A 64 17.53 -33.40 13.39
N GLU A 65 17.09 -33.21 12.14
CA GLU A 65 16.86 -31.89 11.53
C GLU A 65 15.42 -31.42 11.77
N LYS A 66 15.24 -30.21 12.28
CA LYS A 66 13.92 -29.63 12.63
C LYS A 66 13.43 -28.64 11.58
N PHE A 67 12.33 -28.98 10.94
CA PHE A 67 11.60 -28.14 9.99
C PHE A 67 10.40 -27.51 10.71
N THR A 68 10.24 -26.19 10.64
CA THR A 68 9.12 -25.46 11.27
C THR A 68 8.41 -24.61 10.24
N HIS A 69 7.25 -24.06 10.60
CA HIS A 69 6.58 -23.01 9.84
C HIS A 69 7.46 -21.73 9.81
N GLN A 70 8.51 -21.72 9.01
CA GLN A 70 9.18 -20.49 8.63
C GLN A 70 8.26 -19.72 7.70
N GLN A 71 8.09 -18.41 7.95
CA GLN A 71 7.72 -17.46 6.91
C GLN A 71 8.53 -17.80 5.67
N ALA A 72 7.86 -17.86 4.52
CA ALA A 72 8.44 -18.32 3.27
C ALA A 72 9.86 -17.76 3.04
N GLY A 73 10.85 -18.67 3.05
CA GLY A 73 12.08 -18.52 2.30
C GLY A 73 13.40 -18.60 3.06
N SER A 74 13.92 -19.80 3.30
CA SER A 74 15.36 -20.05 3.17
C SER A 74 15.63 -21.51 2.74
N ASN A 75 15.33 -21.83 1.48
CA ASN A 75 15.95 -22.98 0.83
C ASN A 75 17.32 -22.55 0.28
N ASN A 76 18.37 -23.20 0.78
CA ASN A 76 19.72 -23.19 0.22
C ASN A 76 19.75 -23.81 -1.19
N MET A 77 19.25 -23.10 -2.19
CA MET A 77 20.10 -22.85 -3.34
C MET A 77 21.05 -21.74 -2.90
N GLN A 78 22.35 -21.82 -3.24
CA GLN A 78 23.15 -20.60 -3.36
C GLN A 78 22.54 -19.76 -4.50
N ILE A 79 21.37 -19.17 -4.25
CA ILE A 79 20.98 -17.93 -4.88
C ILE A 79 22.05 -17.00 -4.33
N LYS A 80 23.06 -16.70 -5.14
CA LYS A 80 23.85 -15.47 -4.93
C LYS A 80 22.80 -14.41 -4.61
N GLN A 81 22.73 -13.94 -3.36
CA GLN A 81 22.01 -12.72 -3.04
C GLN A 81 22.63 -11.71 -4.00
N VAL A 82 21.90 -11.43 -5.08
CA VAL A 82 22.27 -10.32 -5.94
C VAL A 82 21.99 -9.15 -5.04
N GLU A 83 23.04 -8.57 -4.48
CA GLU A 83 22.96 -7.35 -3.70
C GLU A 83 22.33 -6.31 -4.64
N ILE A 84 21.05 -6.02 -4.43
CA ILE A 84 20.34 -5.05 -5.26
C ILE A 84 20.80 -3.69 -4.77
N HIS A 85 21.65 -3.05 -5.55
CA HIS A 85 22.18 -1.74 -5.21
C HIS A 85 21.09 -0.67 -5.35
N ASP A 86 21.32 0.46 -4.70
CA ASP A 86 20.50 1.63 -4.88
C ASP A 86 20.49 2.07 -6.36
N SER A 87 19.36 2.58 -6.82
CA SER A 87 19.27 3.22 -8.13
C SER A 87 19.94 4.59 -8.16
N PHE A 88 20.15 5.23 -7.00
CA PHE A 88 20.87 6.51 -6.93
C PHE A 88 22.34 6.32 -7.31
N ASP A 89 22.74 7.00 -8.39
CA ASP A 89 24.09 6.95 -8.94
C ASP A 89 24.36 8.30 -9.60
N VAL A 90 25.25 9.10 -9.00
CA VAL A 90 25.56 10.47 -9.43
C VAL A 90 25.98 10.51 -10.90
N SER A 91 26.74 9.50 -11.36
CA SER A 91 27.22 9.40 -12.74
C SER A 91 26.08 9.21 -13.76
N LYS A 92 24.95 8.67 -13.30
CA LYS A 92 23.75 8.39 -14.10
C LYS A 92 22.68 9.46 -13.97
N THR A 93 22.92 10.56 -13.25
CA THR A 93 21.97 11.69 -13.18
C THR A 93 22.14 12.65 -14.35
N ILE A 94 21.10 13.41 -14.69
CA ILE A 94 21.14 14.52 -15.66
C ILE A 94 21.12 15.86 -14.90
N LEU A 95 21.89 15.95 -13.82
CA LEU A 95 22.02 17.14 -13.00
C LEU A 95 23.11 18.11 -13.52
N PRO A 96 23.00 19.42 -13.21
CA PRO A 96 24.08 20.38 -13.42
C PRO A 96 25.41 19.93 -12.81
N ASN A 97 26.52 20.35 -13.42
CA ASN A 97 27.86 19.86 -13.07
C ASN A 97 28.29 20.24 -11.64
N ASP A 98 27.92 21.43 -11.19
CA ASP A 98 28.10 21.91 -9.83
C ASP A 98 27.32 21.05 -8.82
N THR A 99 26.06 20.73 -9.11
CA THR A 99 25.25 19.82 -8.27
C THR A 99 25.86 18.42 -8.23
N LYS A 100 26.25 17.85 -9.37
CA LYS A 100 26.93 16.55 -9.43
C LYS A 100 28.22 16.54 -8.61
N HIS A 101 29.00 17.61 -8.69
CA HIS A 101 30.23 17.74 -7.92
C HIS A 101 29.95 17.67 -6.42
N VAL A 102 28.94 18.40 -5.92
CA VAL A 102 28.53 18.33 -4.50
C VAL A 102 28.07 16.92 -4.11
N LEU A 103 27.29 16.25 -4.96
CA LEU A 103 26.78 14.90 -4.69
C LEU A 103 27.88 13.84 -4.58
N ASN A 104 29.06 14.05 -5.19
CA ASN A 104 30.19 13.12 -5.06
C ASN A 104 30.80 13.07 -3.64
N PHE A 105 30.47 14.03 -2.77
CA PHE A 105 30.97 14.09 -1.39
C PHE A 105 29.98 13.54 -0.36
N ILE A 106 28.82 13.07 -0.78
CA ILE A 106 27.82 12.46 0.10
C ILE A 106 27.59 11.00 -0.28
N ASN A 107 27.27 10.17 0.71
CA ASN A 107 26.99 8.76 0.47
C ASN A 107 25.56 8.54 -0.06
N ASP A 108 24.60 9.34 0.42
CA ASP A 108 23.20 9.23 0.03
C ASP A 108 22.46 10.57 0.27
N ILE A 109 21.27 10.70 -0.31
CA ILE A 109 20.34 11.81 -0.13
C ILE A 109 19.31 11.43 0.93
N ASP A 110 19.32 12.12 2.05
CA ASP A 110 18.48 11.89 3.25
C ASP A 110 17.02 12.36 3.11
N ASN A 111 16.65 12.87 1.94
CA ASN A 111 15.28 13.21 1.59
C ASN A 111 14.85 12.41 0.36
N PHE A 112 14.00 11.41 0.57
CA PHE A 112 13.55 10.53 -0.50
C PHE A 112 12.81 11.25 -1.63
N SER A 113 12.07 12.33 -1.34
CA SER A 113 11.41 13.14 -2.38
C SER A 113 12.44 13.82 -3.28
N LEU A 114 13.50 14.37 -2.70
CA LEU A 114 14.61 14.96 -3.45
C LEU A 114 15.36 13.89 -4.26
N LYS A 115 15.68 12.76 -3.63
CA LYS A 115 16.37 11.63 -4.25
C LYS A 115 15.63 11.10 -5.47
N LEU A 116 14.35 10.77 -5.31
CA LEU A 116 13.51 10.22 -6.37
C LEU A 116 13.28 11.21 -7.51
N ASN A 117 12.94 12.46 -7.19
CA ASN A 117 12.46 13.40 -8.20
C ASN A 117 13.55 14.26 -8.83
N LYS A 118 14.69 14.46 -8.16
CA LYS A 118 15.77 15.34 -8.65
C LYS A 118 17.07 14.60 -8.96
N ALA A 119 17.37 13.51 -8.27
CA ALA A 119 18.54 12.68 -8.54
C ALA A 119 18.20 11.40 -9.33
N ALA A 120 17.20 11.50 -10.22
CA ALA A 120 16.72 10.38 -11.01
C ALA A 120 17.82 9.79 -11.91
N ARG A 121 17.96 8.47 -11.87
CA ARG A 121 18.83 7.70 -12.78
C ARG A 121 18.28 7.75 -14.21
N PHE A 122 19.13 8.19 -15.12
CA PHE A 122 18.92 8.17 -16.56
C PHE A 122 19.84 7.12 -17.20
N GLU A 123 19.25 6.21 -17.96
CA GLU A 123 19.99 5.20 -18.72
C GLU A 123 19.96 5.58 -20.19
N GLU A 124 21.13 5.97 -20.70
CA GLU A 124 21.33 6.28 -22.10
C GLU A 124 21.46 4.99 -22.92
N HIS A 125 20.78 4.94 -24.06
CA HIS A 125 20.87 3.83 -24.99
C HIS A 125 21.81 4.18 -26.16
N GLU A 126 23.01 3.59 -26.16
CA GLU A 126 24.14 3.92 -27.05
C GLU A 126 23.80 4.01 -28.54
N LYS A 127 22.86 3.19 -29.03
CA LYS A 127 22.54 3.07 -30.46
C LYS A 127 21.25 3.80 -30.88
N ASP A 128 20.44 4.21 -29.91
CA ASP A 128 19.08 4.68 -30.18
C ASP A 128 18.62 5.56 -29.03
N ALA A 129 18.86 6.86 -29.17
CA ALA A 129 18.56 7.83 -28.13
C ALA A 129 17.08 7.83 -27.71
N SER A 130 16.16 7.42 -28.59
CA SER A 130 14.71 7.34 -28.30
C SER A 130 14.36 6.26 -27.27
N LYS A 131 15.28 5.32 -27.01
CA LYS A 131 15.14 4.28 -25.98
C LYS A 131 15.78 4.64 -24.65
N SER A 132 16.44 5.78 -24.57
CA SER A 132 16.97 6.29 -23.30
C SER A 132 15.83 6.71 -22.40
N LYS A 133 15.92 6.43 -21.10
CA LYS A 133 14.82 6.68 -20.17
C LYS A 133 15.31 6.85 -18.75
N PHE A 134 14.45 7.49 -17.95
CA PHE A 134 14.58 7.46 -16.51
C PHE A 134 14.02 6.13 -15.97
N GLU A 135 14.77 5.46 -15.11
CA GLU A 135 14.29 4.26 -14.44
C GLU A 135 14.82 4.18 -13.00
N PHE A 136 13.95 3.83 -12.06
CA PHE A 136 14.30 3.65 -10.65
C PHE A 136 14.44 2.17 -10.26
N PHE A 137 14.08 1.24 -11.16
CA PHE A 137 14.11 -0.19 -10.90
C PHE A 137 14.59 -0.94 -12.14
N LYS A 138 15.48 -1.91 -11.93
CA LYS A 138 15.89 -2.87 -12.95
C LYS A 138 16.22 -4.20 -12.30
N ASN A 139 15.50 -5.23 -12.73
CA ASN A 139 15.58 -6.57 -12.18
C ASN A 139 17.04 -7.04 -12.04
N LYS A 140 17.42 -7.48 -10.83
CA LYS A 140 18.77 -7.97 -10.47
C LYS A 140 19.91 -6.96 -10.72
N LYS A 141 19.62 -5.67 -10.85
CA LYS A 141 20.66 -4.64 -11.00
C LYS A 141 20.55 -3.57 -9.92
N TYR A 142 19.40 -2.92 -9.83
CA TYR A 142 19.19 -1.84 -8.87
C TYR A 142 17.70 -1.59 -8.60
N GLN A 143 17.42 -0.98 -7.46
CA GLN A 143 16.13 -0.41 -7.11
C GLN A 143 16.36 0.85 -6.28
N ILE A 144 15.50 1.85 -6.42
CA ILE A 144 15.60 3.03 -5.56
C ILE A 144 15.35 2.63 -4.10
N ILE A 145 16.29 2.99 -3.23
CA ILE A 145 16.17 2.72 -1.80
C ILE A 145 15.75 4.02 -1.11
N PRO A 146 14.63 4.02 -0.36
CA PRO A 146 14.21 5.19 0.40
C PRO A 146 15.21 5.56 1.48
N ASN A 147 15.37 6.87 1.69
CA ASN A 147 16.10 7.41 2.81
C ASN A 147 15.35 8.64 3.31
N PHE A 148 14.96 8.60 4.58
CA PHE A 148 14.21 9.65 5.25
C PHE A 148 15.06 10.39 6.29
N GLY A 149 16.38 10.19 6.27
CA GLY A 149 17.32 10.83 7.18
C GLY A 149 17.04 10.49 8.64
N ASN A 150 17.26 11.48 9.50
CA ASN A 150 17.01 11.36 10.94
C ASN A 150 15.61 11.87 11.31
N ASN A 151 14.60 11.62 10.47
CA ASN A 151 13.23 12.05 10.75
C ASN A 151 12.72 11.41 12.05
N GLU A 152 12.46 12.23 13.05
CA GLU A 152 11.82 11.82 14.30
C GLU A 152 10.29 11.79 14.10
N PHE A 153 9.74 10.69 13.55
CA PHE A 153 8.31 10.58 13.19
C PHE A 153 7.35 10.95 14.34
N ASP A 154 7.66 10.52 15.56
CA ASP A 154 6.89 10.88 16.77
C ASP A 154 6.86 12.38 17.03
N LYS A 155 7.99 13.07 16.80
CA LYS A 155 8.11 14.52 16.98
C LYS A 155 7.38 15.26 15.87
N ILE A 156 7.53 14.81 14.62
CA ILE A 156 6.83 15.37 13.46
C ILE A 156 5.31 15.28 13.66
N SER A 157 4.79 14.13 14.12
CA SER A 157 3.36 13.96 14.46
C SER A 157 2.93 14.92 15.58
N LYS A 158 3.70 15.03 16.67
CA LYS A 158 3.40 15.95 17.78
C LYS A 158 3.39 17.42 17.34
N ASP A 159 4.40 17.84 16.58
CA ASP A 159 4.51 19.20 16.07
C ASP A 159 3.37 19.51 15.10
N TYR A 160 2.99 18.54 14.27
CA TYR A 160 1.85 18.67 13.36
C TYR A 160 0.53 18.86 14.09
N LYS A 161 0.25 18.05 15.13
CA LYS A 161 -0.93 18.24 16.00
C LYS A 161 -0.89 19.58 16.74
N SER A 162 0.27 19.99 17.24
CA SER A 162 0.42 21.29 17.91
C SER A 162 0.10 22.44 16.96
N ASN A 163 0.57 22.38 15.72
CA ASN A 163 0.25 23.35 14.69
C ASN A 163 -1.26 23.39 14.37
N ILE A 164 -1.93 22.24 14.30
CA ILE A 164 -3.38 22.18 14.10
C ILE A 164 -4.12 22.80 15.30
N ALA A 165 -3.71 22.50 16.53
CA ALA A 165 -4.27 23.10 17.73
C ALA A 165 -4.13 24.64 17.72
N ASN A 166 -2.99 25.15 17.26
CA ASN A 166 -2.71 26.59 17.12
C ASN A 166 -3.62 27.28 16.08
N LEU A 167 -4.28 26.53 15.18
CA LEU A 167 -5.31 27.05 14.27
C LEU A 167 -6.67 27.27 14.96
N LEU A 168 -6.75 27.15 16.29
CA LEU A 168 -7.97 27.25 17.10
C LEU A 168 -9.04 26.22 16.71
N MET A 169 -8.58 25.03 16.35
CA MET A 169 -9.42 23.93 15.93
C MET A 169 -9.62 22.92 17.06
N ILE A 170 -10.85 22.46 17.19
CA ILE A 170 -11.19 21.24 17.92
C ILE A 170 -10.97 20.11 16.92
N PHE A 171 -10.18 19.10 17.27
CA PHE A 171 -9.84 18.02 16.35
C PHE A 171 -9.83 16.68 17.05
N GLU A 172 -10.08 15.65 16.26
CA GLU A 172 -9.93 14.25 16.64
C GLU A 172 -8.85 13.61 15.77
N SER A 173 -8.25 12.53 16.27
CA SER A 173 -7.25 11.78 15.53
C SER A 173 -7.42 10.27 15.65
N LEU A 174 -7.22 9.55 14.55
CA LEU A 174 -7.25 8.10 14.48
C LEU A 174 -5.95 7.56 13.90
N GLN A 175 -5.35 6.59 14.57
CA GLN A 175 -4.21 5.84 14.02
C GLN A 175 -4.74 4.57 13.36
N ILE A 176 -4.48 4.42 12.05
CA ILE A 176 -5.05 3.33 11.24
C ILE A 176 -3.93 2.67 10.42
N ASN A 177 -3.94 1.33 10.39
CA ASN A 177 -2.91 0.54 9.73
C ASN A 177 -3.34 0.16 8.31
N SER A 178 -2.39 0.17 7.37
CA SER A 178 -2.61 -0.45 6.06
C SER A 178 -2.72 -1.97 6.19
N TYR A 179 -3.76 -2.60 5.62
CA TYR A 179 -3.85 -4.07 5.56
C TYR A 179 -2.87 -4.68 4.56
N TRP A 180 -2.61 -3.95 3.46
CA TRP A 180 -1.66 -4.34 2.43
C TRP A 180 -0.95 -3.12 1.84
N ARG A 181 -0.48 -3.20 0.59
CA ARG A 181 0.19 -2.12 -0.11
C ARG A 181 -0.75 -0.97 -0.38
N LEU A 182 -0.23 0.23 -0.26
CA LEU A 182 -0.92 1.49 -0.53
C LEU A 182 -0.22 2.22 -1.68
N ILE A 183 -1.01 2.74 -2.62
CA ILE A 183 -0.50 3.53 -3.75
C ILE A 183 -1.12 4.92 -3.68
N ILE A 184 -0.32 5.95 -3.42
CA ILE A 184 -0.79 7.32 -3.31
C ILE A 184 -0.12 8.16 -4.39
N GLY A 185 -0.90 8.86 -5.22
CA GLY A 185 -0.36 9.75 -6.25
C GLY A 185 0.24 9.03 -7.46
N LEU A 186 -0.28 7.85 -7.82
CA LEU A 186 0.20 7.08 -8.98
C LEU A 186 0.21 7.91 -10.28
N GLY A 187 -0.77 8.80 -10.43
CA GLY A 187 -0.91 9.68 -11.59
C GLY A 187 -0.20 11.03 -11.47
N ASN A 188 0.60 11.26 -10.42
CA ASN A 188 1.40 12.48 -10.32
C ASN A 188 2.42 12.52 -11.47
N GLU A 189 2.67 13.72 -11.99
CA GLU A 189 3.68 13.93 -13.03
C GLU A 189 5.05 13.47 -12.55
N SER A 190 5.70 12.64 -13.37
CA SER A 190 6.94 11.96 -13.02
C SER A 190 7.68 11.58 -14.29
N VAL A 191 9.01 11.62 -14.24
CA VAL A 191 9.88 11.12 -15.31
C VAL A 191 9.80 9.61 -15.49
N TYR A 192 9.20 8.91 -14.53
CA TYR A 192 9.05 7.45 -14.49
C TYR A 192 7.69 6.95 -14.99
N GLU A 193 6.87 7.81 -15.60
CA GLU A 193 5.46 7.57 -16.00
C GLU A 193 4.48 7.34 -14.83
N THR A 194 5.00 6.92 -13.67
CA THR A 194 4.25 6.74 -12.43
C THR A 194 4.84 7.59 -11.32
N GLY A 195 3.96 8.17 -10.51
CA GLY A 195 4.32 9.01 -9.37
C GLY A 195 4.05 8.35 -8.02
N ILE A 196 4.51 9.03 -6.98
CA ILE A 196 4.13 8.77 -5.59
C ILE A 196 4.00 10.12 -4.87
N THR A 197 3.04 10.24 -3.96
CA THR A 197 2.89 11.44 -3.13
C THR A 197 3.87 11.39 -1.97
N LEU A 198 4.86 12.29 -1.98
CA LEU A 198 5.89 12.40 -0.94
C LEU A 198 5.87 13.81 -0.34
N HIS A 199 6.11 13.90 0.96
CA HIS A 199 6.25 15.16 1.64
C HIS A 199 7.53 15.84 1.17
N HIS A 200 7.45 17.11 0.76
CA HIS A 200 8.60 17.82 0.19
C HIS A 200 9.75 18.02 1.20
N ILE A 201 9.45 18.37 2.45
CA ILE A 201 10.47 18.59 3.51
C ILE A 201 11.02 17.27 4.07
N TYR A 202 10.14 16.34 4.44
CA TYR A 202 10.54 15.11 5.13
C TYR A 202 10.82 13.92 4.21
N GLY A 203 10.42 13.97 2.93
CA GLY A 203 10.66 12.90 1.97
C GLY A 203 9.72 11.68 2.10
N PHE A 204 9.04 11.48 3.23
CA PHE A 204 8.15 10.32 3.43
C PHE A 204 6.83 10.40 2.64
N PRO A 205 6.20 9.26 2.29
CA PRO A 205 4.86 9.23 1.73
C PRO A 205 3.79 9.67 2.74
N TYR A 206 2.80 10.42 2.28
CA TYR A 206 1.64 10.84 3.09
C TYR A 206 0.34 10.74 2.30
N ILE A 207 -0.79 10.68 3.00
CA ILE A 207 -2.12 10.66 2.39
C ILE A 207 -2.69 12.09 2.42
N PRO A 208 -2.99 12.71 1.26
CA PRO A 208 -3.58 14.05 1.23
C PRO A 208 -4.95 14.11 1.92
N GLY A 209 -5.21 15.19 2.66
CA GLY A 209 -6.50 15.47 3.30
C GLY A 209 -7.65 15.55 2.29
N SER A 210 -7.37 15.97 1.06
CA SER A 210 -8.32 15.94 -0.04
C SER A 210 -8.72 14.53 -0.46
N ALA A 211 -7.79 13.57 -0.43
CA ALA A 211 -8.08 12.16 -0.70
C ALA A 211 -8.94 11.56 0.42
N ILE A 212 -8.65 11.91 1.68
CA ILE A 212 -9.41 11.49 2.86
C ILE A 212 -10.85 12.03 2.79
N LYS A 213 -11.01 13.33 2.52
CA LYS A 213 -12.32 13.94 2.31
C LYS A 213 -13.07 13.27 1.15
N GLY A 214 -12.37 13.03 0.04
CA GLY A 214 -12.94 12.44 -1.16
C GLY A 214 -13.49 11.03 -0.92
N ILE A 215 -12.72 10.16 -0.26
CA ILE A 215 -13.17 8.79 0.01
C ILE A 215 -14.34 8.76 0.97
N LEU A 216 -14.29 9.55 2.04
CA LEU A 216 -15.35 9.59 3.02
C LEU A 216 -16.65 10.13 2.43
N ARG A 217 -16.55 11.22 1.66
CA ARG A 217 -17.69 11.80 0.95
C ARG A 217 -18.32 10.79 0.00
N ASN A 218 -17.51 10.08 -0.80
CA ASN A 218 -17.99 9.06 -1.73
C ASN A 218 -18.68 7.91 -0.99
N TRP A 219 -18.07 7.40 0.07
CA TRP A 219 -18.63 6.34 0.91
C TRP A 219 -19.99 6.72 1.48
N ILE A 220 -20.13 7.95 2.02
CA ILE A 220 -21.41 8.44 2.55
C ILE A 220 -22.48 8.57 1.44
N ILE A 221 -22.11 9.09 0.26
CA ILE A 221 -23.03 9.18 -0.88
C ILE A 221 -23.53 7.80 -1.29
N GLU A 222 -22.65 6.79 -1.28
CA GLU A 222 -23.03 5.41 -1.59
C GLU A 222 -23.94 4.81 -0.51
N LYS A 223 -23.59 4.95 0.77
CA LYS A 223 -24.33 4.32 1.87
C LYS A 223 -25.67 4.96 2.17
N GLU A 224 -25.70 6.29 2.23
CA GLU A 224 -26.87 7.02 2.71
C GLU A 224 -27.70 7.59 1.55
N PHE A 225 -27.11 7.81 0.38
CA PHE A 225 -27.75 8.56 -0.71
C PHE A 225 -27.87 7.80 -2.02
N ASN A 226 -27.81 6.46 -2.01
CA ASN A 226 -27.99 5.62 -3.21
C ASN A 226 -27.10 6.04 -4.39
N LYS A 227 -25.86 6.48 -4.12
CA LYS A 227 -24.89 6.95 -5.12
C LYS A 227 -25.28 8.26 -5.83
N LEU A 228 -26.25 9.00 -5.29
CA LEU A 228 -26.74 10.24 -5.87
C LEU A 228 -26.21 11.46 -5.11
N GLU A 229 -25.34 12.25 -5.74
CA GLU A 229 -24.99 13.58 -5.23
C GLU A 229 -26.22 14.51 -5.26
N GLY A 230 -26.96 14.47 -6.37
CA GLY A 230 -28.25 15.13 -6.52
C GLY A 230 -28.15 16.65 -6.60
N ASN A 231 -29.13 17.33 -6.01
CA ASN A 231 -29.27 18.79 -5.99
C ASN A 231 -30.11 19.20 -4.75
N LYS A 232 -30.61 20.43 -4.72
CA LYS A 232 -31.42 20.93 -3.60
C LYS A 232 -32.72 20.16 -3.34
N SER A 233 -33.18 19.29 -4.25
CA SER A 233 -34.45 18.55 -4.14
C SER A 233 -34.27 17.05 -3.87
N GLU A 234 -33.08 16.48 -4.12
CA GLU A 234 -32.81 15.05 -3.92
C GLU A 234 -31.31 14.77 -3.76
N GLY A 235 -30.96 13.59 -3.25
CA GLY A 235 -29.58 13.15 -3.09
C GLY A 235 -28.84 13.83 -1.92
N ALA A 236 -27.53 13.69 -1.89
CA ALA A 236 -26.69 14.20 -0.81
C ALA A 236 -26.77 15.73 -0.65
N TYR A 237 -26.96 16.49 -1.73
CA TYR A 237 -27.10 17.94 -1.68
C TYR A 237 -28.47 18.44 -1.20
N HIS A 238 -29.45 17.55 -1.00
CA HIS A 238 -30.70 17.87 -0.31
C HIS A 238 -30.55 17.78 1.21
N ASP A 239 -29.50 17.12 1.70
CA ASP A 239 -29.26 16.92 3.12
C ASP A 239 -28.38 18.04 3.70
N GLU A 240 -28.95 18.83 4.62
CA GLU A 240 -28.22 19.94 5.26
C GLU A 240 -26.98 19.46 6.04
N GLY A 241 -27.03 18.28 6.66
CA GLY A 241 -25.93 17.76 7.46
C GLY A 241 -24.74 17.37 6.58
N PHE A 242 -24.99 16.71 5.46
CA PHE A 242 -24.00 16.43 4.44
C PHE A 242 -23.37 17.73 3.91
N CYS A 243 -24.19 18.71 3.53
CA CYS A 243 -23.71 19.99 3.00
C CYS A 243 -22.87 20.76 4.03
N ARG A 244 -23.23 20.74 5.32
CA ARG A 244 -22.43 21.36 6.39
C ARG A 244 -21.08 20.68 6.62
N ILE A 245 -21.00 19.36 6.51
CA ILE A 245 -19.74 18.63 6.73
C ILE A 245 -18.80 18.82 5.53
N PHE A 246 -19.30 18.54 4.32
CA PHE A 246 -18.45 18.47 3.12
C PHE A 246 -18.43 19.74 2.27
N GLY A 247 -19.38 20.65 2.45
CA GLY A 247 -19.65 21.78 1.57
C GLY A 247 -20.55 21.38 0.40
N SER A 248 -21.06 22.38 -0.32
CA SER A 248 -22.03 22.18 -1.38
C SER A 248 -21.99 23.29 -2.46
N PRO A 249 -22.38 22.98 -3.71
CA PRO A 249 -22.51 23.95 -4.78
C PRO A 249 -23.84 24.73 -4.69
N LYS A 250 -24.02 25.71 -5.59
CA LYS A 250 -25.19 26.60 -5.64
C LYS A 250 -26.55 25.90 -5.68
N ASP A 251 -26.65 24.77 -6.36
CA ASP A 251 -27.90 24.00 -6.49
C ASP A 251 -28.02 22.93 -5.40
N SER A 252 -27.83 23.33 -4.15
CA SER A 252 -28.00 22.48 -2.96
C SER A 252 -28.95 23.13 -1.96
N VAL A 253 -29.39 22.39 -0.93
CA VAL A 253 -30.33 22.89 0.07
C VAL A 253 -29.80 24.11 0.84
N LEU A 254 -28.48 24.23 1.00
CA LEU A 254 -27.82 25.38 1.63
C LEU A 254 -27.30 26.43 0.63
N GLY A 255 -27.43 26.18 -0.68
CA GLY A 255 -26.74 26.94 -1.71
C GLY A 255 -25.22 26.73 -1.67
N GLU A 256 -24.45 27.70 -2.17
CA GLU A 256 -22.99 27.63 -2.10
C GLU A 256 -22.52 27.68 -0.65
N HIS A 257 -21.90 26.60 -0.18
CA HIS A 257 -21.49 26.44 1.21
C HIS A 257 -20.11 25.82 1.33
N VAL A 258 -19.27 26.40 2.19
CA VAL A 258 -17.97 25.84 2.55
C VAL A 258 -18.18 24.87 3.70
N GLY A 259 -17.71 23.63 3.55
CA GLY A 259 -17.79 22.62 4.60
C GLY A 259 -17.08 23.08 5.88
N SER A 260 -17.71 22.83 7.02
CA SER A 260 -17.22 23.17 8.35
C SER A 260 -16.10 22.26 8.84
N LEU A 261 -16.05 21.02 8.33
CA LEU A 261 -15.06 20.04 8.72
C LEU A 261 -13.82 20.11 7.82
N HIS A 262 -12.66 20.21 8.44
CA HIS A 262 -11.36 20.19 7.79
C HIS A 262 -10.75 18.80 7.89
N PHE A 263 -10.27 18.30 6.75
CA PHE A 263 -9.56 17.03 6.65
C PHE A 263 -8.09 17.35 6.42
N PHE A 264 -7.24 16.95 7.36
CA PHE A 264 -5.81 17.19 7.29
C PHE A 264 -5.10 16.03 6.59
N ASP A 265 -3.89 16.30 6.10
CA ASP A 265 -3.02 15.26 5.55
C ASP A 265 -2.70 14.24 6.66
N ALA A 266 -2.76 12.95 6.33
CA ALA A 266 -2.38 11.89 7.27
C ALA A 266 -0.91 11.51 7.07
N TYR A 267 -0.14 11.66 8.14
CA TYR A 267 1.29 11.36 8.16
C TYR A 267 1.55 9.97 8.74
N PRO A 268 2.62 9.29 8.31
CA PRO A 268 3.01 8.02 8.91
C PRO A 268 3.52 8.27 10.34
N ILE A 269 3.15 7.40 11.28
CA ILE A 269 3.59 7.49 12.70
C ILE A 269 4.92 6.79 12.95
N SER A 270 5.41 6.02 11.98
CA SER A 270 6.71 5.37 11.99
C SER A 270 7.27 5.34 10.58
N GLU A 271 8.54 4.97 10.43
CA GLU A 271 9.17 4.90 9.13
C GLU A 271 8.44 3.93 8.18
N PRO A 272 7.91 4.40 7.04
CA PRO A 272 7.15 3.55 6.14
C PRO A 272 8.06 2.78 5.18
N ASP A 273 7.75 1.52 4.91
CA ASP A 273 8.41 0.74 3.86
C ASP A 273 7.92 1.20 2.49
N VAL A 274 8.84 1.57 1.59
CA VAL A 274 8.51 1.83 0.18
C VAL A 274 9.16 0.78 -0.72
N GLU A 275 8.34 0.02 -1.43
CA GLU A 275 8.77 -1.08 -2.31
C GLU A 275 8.30 -0.84 -3.75
N SER A 276 9.10 -1.28 -4.73
CA SER A 276 8.67 -1.34 -6.12
C SER A 276 7.70 -2.49 -6.35
N ASP A 277 6.66 -2.24 -7.14
CA ASP A 277 5.72 -3.23 -7.64
C ASP A 277 5.57 -3.10 -9.16
N VAL A 278 4.90 -4.06 -9.80
CA VAL A 278 4.80 -4.14 -11.27
C VAL A 278 3.36 -4.25 -11.73
N MET A 279 3.04 -3.54 -12.80
CA MET A 279 1.81 -3.74 -13.56
C MET A 279 2.12 -4.01 -15.03
N ASN A 280 1.36 -4.94 -15.62
CA ASN A 280 1.43 -5.28 -17.04
C ASN A 280 0.10 -4.92 -17.72
N PRO A 281 -0.05 -3.76 -18.37
CA PRO A 281 -1.26 -3.45 -19.13
C PRO A 281 -1.33 -4.33 -20.38
N HIS A 282 -2.15 -5.38 -20.32
CA HIS A 282 -2.30 -6.40 -21.36
C HIS A 282 -2.81 -5.86 -22.72
N TYR A 283 -3.53 -4.73 -22.75
CA TYR A 283 -4.12 -4.17 -23.99
C TYR A 283 -3.59 -2.78 -24.36
N SER A 284 -2.32 -2.49 -24.06
CA SER A 284 -1.74 -1.15 -24.27
C SER A 284 -1.83 -0.66 -25.72
N LYS A 285 -1.73 -1.57 -26.73
CA LYS A 285 -1.89 -1.22 -28.16
C LYS A 285 -3.34 -0.94 -28.57
N TYR A 286 -4.30 -1.59 -27.94
CA TYR A 286 -5.74 -1.36 -28.16
C TYR A 286 -6.13 0.03 -27.65
N TYR A 287 -5.78 0.35 -26.41
CA TYR A 287 -6.12 1.66 -25.81
C TYR A 287 -5.38 2.84 -26.43
N ALA A 288 -4.19 2.62 -27.00
CA ALA A 288 -3.43 3.67 -27.70
C ALA A 288 -3.92 3.92 -29.13
N ASP A 289 -4.75 3.03 -29.69
CA ASP A 289 -5.22 3.14 -31.06
C ASP A 289 -6.40 4.13 -31.18
N LYS A 290 -6.11 5.34 -31.66
CA LYS A 290 -7.13 6.34 -31.99
C LYS A 290 -7.92 6.02 -33.26
N THR A 291 -7.53 4.96 -34.00
CA THR A 291 -8.13 4.60 -35.29
C THR A 291 -9.14 3.45 -35.20
N ASN A 292 -9.34 2.84 -34.02
CA ASN A 292 -10.24 1.70 -33.77
C ASN A 292 -10.02 0.49 -34.70
N LYS A 293 -8.80 0.30 -35.21
CA LYS A 293 -8.42 -0.80 -36.11
C LYS A 293 -7.73 -1.95 -35.39
N ILE A 294 -7.15 -1.71 -34.23
CA ILE A 294 -6.51 -2.73 -33.40
C ILE A 294 -7.60 -3.32 -32.50
N ALA A 295 -7.80 -4.65 -32.57
CA ALA A 295 -8.67 -5.38 -31.66
C ALA A 295 -7.92 -5.72 -30.36
N PRO A 296 -8.61 -5.85 -29.21
CA PRO A 296 -7.97 -6.34 -27.99
C PRO A 296 -7.48 -7.78 -28.24
N ALA A 297 -6.20 -8.01 -27.98
CA ALA A 297 -5.52 -9.23 -28.35
C ALA A 297 -4.60 -9.71 -27.22
N ASP A 298 -4.76 -10.97 -26.81
CA ASP A 298 -4.02 -11.58 -25.70
C ASP A 298 -2.56 -11.95 -26.07
N TYR A 299 -2.14 -11.75 -27.32
CA TYR A 299 -0.81 -12.09 -27.83
C TYR A 299 0.19 -10.91 -27.81
N HIS A 300 -0.14 -9.79 -27.16
CA HIS A 300 0.78 -8.67 -27.04
C HIS A 300 1.85 -8.90 -25.97
N ASP A 301 3.10 -8.53 -26.28
CA ASP A 301 4.21 -8.61 -25.32
C ASP A 301 3.92 -7.76 -24.07
N PRO A 302 4.11 -8.30 -22.86
CA PRO A 302 3.92 -7.54 -21.64
C PRO A 302 4.96 -6.42 -21.56
N LYS A 303 4.48 -5.20 -21.33
CA LYS A 303 5.31 -4.03 -21.01
C LYS A 303 5.26 -3.78 -19.50
N PRO A 304 6.22 -4.29 -18.70
CA PRO A 304 6.22 -4.07 -17.26
C PRO A 304 6.44 -2.60 -16.95
N ILE A 305 5.48 -2.02 -16.25
CA ILE A 305 5.56 -0.68 -15.67
C ILE A 305 5.76 -0.86 -14.18
N PHE A 306 6.91 -0.44 -13.69
CA PHE A 306 7.21 -0.46 -12.26
C PHE A 306 6.67 0.82 -11.62
N PHE A 307 6.13 0.71 -10.41
CA PHE A 307 5.64 1.83 -9.61
C PHE A 307 5.99 1.60 -8.14
N LEU A 308 5.97 2.67 -7.33
CA LEU A 308 6.27 2.59 -5.91
C LEU A 308 5.00 2.40 -5.08
N THR A 309 5.13 1.60 -4.03
CA THR A 309 4.05 1.28 -3.09
C THR A 309 4.53 1.45 -1.66
N VAL A 310 3.61 1.80 -0.76
CA VAL A 310 3.88 1.88 0.68
C VAL A 310 3.38 0.60 1.34
N LYS A 311 4.15 0.03 2.27
CA LYS A 311 3.82 -1.19 3.01
C LYS A 311 4.09 -0.96 4.51
N ASN A 312 3.46 -1.79 5.36
CA ASN A 312 3.67 -1.80 6.81
C ASN A 312 3.54 -0.40 7.44
N ALA A 313 2.64 0.43 6.93
CA ALA A 313 2.53 1.81 7.35
C ALA A 313 1.28 2.05 8.18
N SER A 314 1.49 2.67 9.33
CA SER A 314 0.45 3.20 10.21
C SER A 314 0.38 4.70 9.98
N PHE A 315 -0.82 5.23 9.72
CA PHE A 315 -1.04 6.64 9.46
C PHE A 315 -1.91 7.26 10.54
N GLU A 316 -1.63 8.52 10.85
CA GLU A 316 -2.44 9.33 11.75
C GLU A 316 -3.36 10.25 10.96
N PHE A 317 -4.64 9.90 10.97
CA PHE A 317 -5.70 10.68 10.34
C PHE A 317 -6.20 11.73 11.31
N ILE A 318 -6.18 13.00 10.89
CA ILE A 318 -6.64 14.12 11.71
C ILE A 318 -7.75 14.86 10.97
N PHE A 319 -8.84 15.14 11.67
CA PHE A 319 -9.94 15.95 11.17
C PHE A 319 -10.39 16.89 12.28
N GLY A 320 -10.77 18.11 11.90
CA GLY A 320 -11.08 19.13 12.89
C GLY A 320 -12.09 20.15 12.40
N ILE A 321 -12.65 20.86 13.35
CA ILE A 321 -13.67 21.88 13.16
C ILE A 321 -13.29 23.13 13.96
N LYS A 322 -13.65 24.32 13.46
CA LYS A 322 -13.48 25.55 14.24
C LYS A 322 -14.51 25.56 15.36
N GLY A 323 -14.13 25.99 16.57
CA GLY A 323 -15.04 25.95 17.72
C GLY A 323 -16.38 26.68 17.53
N LYS A 324 -16.43 27.73 16.71
CA LYS A 324 -17.69 28.42 16.36
C LYS A 324 -18.66 27.57 15.52
N ASP A 325 -18.13 26.60 14.79
CA ASP A 325 -18.81 25.73 13.85
C ASP A 325 -19.05 24.32 14.45
N ASP A 326 -18.45 24.01 15.61
CA ASP A 326 -18.67 22.76 16.37
C ASP A 326 -20.08 22.70 16.97
N LYS A 327 -21.03 22.34 16.12
CA LYS A 327 -22.44 22.20 16.46
C LYS A 327 -22.99 20.94 15.80
N PRO A 328 -23.90 20.22 16.46
CA PRO A 328 -24.57 19.09 15.84
C PRO A 328 -25.24 19.48 14.53
N VAL A 329 -25.01 18.68 13.48
CA VAL A 329 -25.68 18.84 12.20
C VAL A 329 -27.07 18.19 12.23
N GLN A 330 -28.00 18.74 11.45
CA GLN A 330 -29.41 18.33 11.41
C GLN A 330 -29.88 18.16 9.95
N GLY A 331 -29.30 17.19 9.25
CA GLY A 331 -29.78 16.76 7.93
C GLY A 331 -30.99 15.83 8.02
N GLU A 332 -31.51 15.36 6.89
CA GLU A 332 -32.58 14.34 6.87
C GLU A 332 -32.03 12.98 7.32
N LYS A 333 -30.88 12.59 6.72
CA LYS A 333 -30.14 11.35 6.97
C LYS A 333 -28.92 11.57 7.87
N ILE A 334 -28.23 12.71 7.72
CA ILE A 334 -27.00 12.98 8.46
C ILE A 334 -27.27 13.86 9.68
N LYS A 335 -27.20 13.29 10.89
CA LYS A 335 -27.47 13.98 12.16
C LYS A 335 -26.44 13.60 13.22
N GLY A 336 -25.98 14.57 14.02
CA GLY A 336 -25.04 14.32 15.12
C GLY A 336 -23.86 15.29 15.16
N ASN A 337 -22.89 15.06 16.05
CA ASN A 337 -21.67 15.86 16.08
C ASN A 337 -20.77 15.48 14.87
N PRO A 338 -20.30 16.45 14.06
CA PRO A 338 -19.47 16.17 12.89
C PRO A 338 -18.19 15.34 13.17
N LEU A 339 -17.50 15.60 14.29
CA LEU A 339 -16.28 14.89 14.64
C LEU A 339 -16.59 13.43 14.99
N GLU A 340 -17.60 13.19 15.83
CA GLU A 340 -18.03 11.84 16.21
C GLU A 340 -18.46 11.02 14.99
N LEU A 341 -19.24 11.63 14.09
CA LEU A 341 -19.68 11.00 12.85
C LEU A 341 -18.47 10.58 11.99
N VAL A 342 -17.51 11.48 11.75
CA VAL A 342 -16.33 11.15 10.95
C VAL A 342 -15.42 10.14 11.62
N GLN A 343 -15.30 10.17 12.95
CA GLN A 343 -14.57 9.17 13.72
C GLN A 343 -15.15 7.77 13.51
N GLU A 344 -16.47 7.64 13.40
CA GLU A 344 -17.14 6.37 13.11
C GLU A 344 -17.03 5.96 11.63
N TRP A 345 -17.20 6.92 10.71
CA TRP A 345 -17.27 6.65 9.28
C TRP A 345 -15.91 6.35 8.66
N LEU A 346 -14.84 7.01 9.11
CA LEU A 346 -13.54 6.92 8.44
C LEU A 346 -12.97 5.49 8.42
N PRO A 347 -12.94 4.72 9.52
CA PRO A 347 -12.50 3.32 9.48
C PRO A 347 -13.35 2.44 8.55
N LYS A 348 -14.67 2.68 8.48
CA LYS A 348 -15.58 1.95 7.59
C LYS A 348 -15.29 2.27 6.12
N ALA A 349 -15.12 3.55 5.79
CA ALA A 349 -14.80 3.97 4.43
C ALA A 349 -13.47 3.39 3.94
N LEU A 350 -12.43 3.40 4.80
CA LEU A 350 -11.12 2.85 4.46
C LEU A 350 -11.10 1.33 4.33
N SER A 351 -11.88 0.61 5.15
CA SER A 351 -11.95 -0.86 5.10
C SER A 351 -12.87 -1.39 4.00
N GLU A 352 -13.81 -0.59 3.49
CA GLU A 352 -14.74 -1.01 2.44
C GLU A 352 -14.34 -0.52 1.04
N HIS A 353 -13.88 0.72 0.90
CA HIS A 353 -13.55 1.31 -0.41
C HIS A 353 -12.04 1.39 -0.68
N GLY A 354 -11.21 1.41 0.37
CA GLY A 354 -9.78 1.70 0.28
C GLY A 354 -9.48 3.14 -0.14
N ILE A 355 -8.22 3.57 0.00
CA ILE A 355 -7.75 4.91 -0.37
C ILE A 355 -6.54 4.83 -1.31
N GLY A 356 -6.46 5.77 -2.25
CA GLY A 356 -5.38 5.81 -3.24
C GLY A 356 -5.75 5.12 -4.56
N ALA A 357 -4.74 4.66 -5.29
CA ALA A 357 -4.91 4.06 -6.61
C ALA A 357 -5.08 2.53 -6.54
N LYS A 358 -5.78 1.98 -7.55
CA LYS A 358 -5.96 0.53 -7.74
C LYS A 358 -6.65 -0.19 -6.56
N THR A 359 -7.58 0.49 -5.88
CA THR A 359 -8.38 -0.11 -4.80
C THR A 359 -9.19 -1.33 -5.28
N ALA A 360 -9.71 -1.32 -6.50
CA ALA A 360 -10.45 -2.47 -7.07
C ALA A 360 -9.67 -3.80 -7.11
N VAL A 361 -8.32 -3.77 -7.00
CA VAL A 361 -7.47 -4.97 -6.93
C VAL A 361 -6.77 -5.12 -5.57
N GLY A 362 -7.27 -4.46 -4.53
CA GLY A 362 -6.91 -4.67 -3.13
C GLY A 362 -5.93 -3.68 -2.51
N TYR A 363 -5.43 -2.69 -3.25
CA TYR A 363 -4.53 -1.67 -2.68
C TYR A 363 -5.27 -0.68 -1.79
N GLY A 364 -4.59 -0.19 -0.76
CA GLY A 364 -5.04 0.97 0.02
C GLY A 364 -6.17 0.72 1.01
N TYR A 365 -6.51 -0.54 1.27
CA TYR A 365 -7.43 -0.91 2.35
C TYR A 365 -6.74 -0.80 3.72
N MET A 366 -7.47 -0.28 4.71
CA MET A 366 -6.92 0.02 6.04
C MET A 366 -7.96 -0.26 7.13
N GLY A 367 -7.49 -0.46 8.37
CA GLY A 367 -8.34 -0.50 9.57
C GLY A 367 -7.67 -1.16 10.76
#